data_AF-A0A2V8DQQ9-F1
#
_entry.id   AF-A0A2V8DQQ9-F1
#
_cell.length_a   1.000
_cell.length_b   1.000
_cell.length_c   1.000
_cell.angle_alpha   90.00
_cell.angle_beta   90.00
_cell.angle_gamma   90.00
#
_symmetry.space_group_name_H-M   'P 1'
#
loop_
_entity.id
_entity.type
_entity.pdbx_description
1 polymer ?
#
loop_
_entity_poly.entity_id
_entity_poly.type
_entity_poly.pdbx_seq_one_letter_code
_entity_poly.pdbx_strand_id
1 'polypeptide(L)'
;MSRPRLSSTSLFAISLSALALAAAACSGHPEQPILNQFFTASRLRDNTSLNNITMVSFEPRTQGTVTTFDIVTVTPEQRKTLPLKALAQAHNAAKADDAAFTKRKEAYQNENLEAIQRVLKADREKTRLKGKDVEVQATWSKIVQDGVAVSRKVSEARRKLAGESSVVDLSINGGSNSPVDITKYDGELVSKDVTISATVRLPSGETAQKTFVVTMQRAVLKGDRELTGRWIIAGIKDAGSPAGKTS
;
A
#
# COMPACT_ATOMS: atom_id res chain seq x y z
N MET A 1 48.42 -76.85 -1.45
CA MET A 1 48.61 -76.16 -2.74
C MET A 1 48.08 -74.74 -2.65
N SER A 2 48.73 -73.78 -3.33
CA SER A 2 48.24 -72.42 -3.65
C SER A 2 47.78 -71.47 -2.52
N ARG A 3 48.71 -70.65 -2.01
CA ARG A 3 48.52 -69.18 -1.89
C ARG A 3 48.75 -68.57 -3.30
N PRO A 4 48.37 -67.31 -3.66
CA PRO A 4 48.22 -66.08 -2.85
C PRO A 4 46.86 -65.37 -3.13
N ARG A 5 46.56 -64.08 -2.93
CA ARG A 5 47.29 -62.82 -2.63
C ARG A 5 46.51 -61.93 -1.63
N LEU A 6 47.17 -60.88 -1.11
CA LEU A 6 46.51 -59.65 -0.66
C LEU A 6 46.50 -58.61 -1.79
N SER A 7 45.50 -57.72 -1.79
CA SER A 7 45.52 -56.37 -2.37
C SER A 7 44.76 -55.47 -1.38
N SER A 8 45.39 -54.62 -0.57
CA SER A 8 46.27 -53.48 -0.87
C SER A 8 45.61 -52.35 -1.67
N THR A 9 45.39 -51.24 -0.95
CA THR A 9 45.39 -49.82 -1.37
C THR A 9 44.35 -49.30 -2.38
N SER A 10 43.41 -48.48 -1.87
CA SER A 10 42.94 -47.16 -2.38
C SER A 10 41.62 -46.80 -1.67
N LEU A 11 41.31 -45.59 -1.20
CA LEU A 11 42.02 -44.29 -1.16
C LEU A 11 41.53 -43.49 0.07
N PHE A 12 42.39 -42.64 0.65
CA PHE A 12 41.95 -41.53 1.52
C PHE A 12 41.18 -40.50 0.68
N ALA A 13 40.03 -40.02 1.14
CA ALA A 13 39.53 -38.68 0.79
C ALA A 13 38.36 -38.19 1.68
N ILE A 14 38.62 -37.14 2.45
CA ILE A 14 37.71 -36.01 2.73
C ILE A 14 36.38 -36.37 3.44
N SER A 15 36.50 -36.56 4.75
CA SER A 15 35.54 -35.98 5.69
C SER A 15 35.62 -34.43 5.68
N LEU A 16 34.59 -33.77 6.23
CA LEU A 16 34.52 -32.34 6.56
C LEU A 16 34.13 -31.35 5.43
N SER A 17 32.83 -31.24 5.12
CA SER A 17 32.26 -30.16 4.28
C SER A 17 30.78 -29.89 4.58
N ALA A 18 30.44 -29.57 5.84
CA ALA A 18 29.06 -29.27 6.24
C ALA A 18 28.95 -28.32 7.46
N LEU A 19 29.78 -27.27 7.54
CA LEU A 19 29.61 -26.21 8.55
C LEU A 19 30.24 -24.87 8.14
N ALA A 20 29.59 -24.14 7.22
CA ALA A 20 30.08 -22.82 6.77
C ALA A 20 28.94 -21.88 6.30
N LEU A 21 27.85 -21.75 7.06
CA LEU A 21 26.76 -20.80 6.76
C LEU A 21 26.33 -20.01 8.02
N ALA A 22 27.29 -19.41 8.72
CA ALA A 22 27.07 -18.61 9.94
C ALA A 22 27.84 -17.27 9.96
N ALA A 23 28.18 -16.73 8.79
CA ALA A 23 29.00 -15.53 8.63
C ALA A 23 28.21 -14.31 8.11
N ALA A 24 27.21 -13.87 8.88
CA ALA A 24 26.47 -12.61 8.60
C ALA A 24 25.87 -11.92 9.85
N ALA A 25 26.18 -12.38 11.07
CA ALA A 25 25.46 -11.98 12.29
C ALA A 25 26.13 -10.86 13.13
N CYS A 26 27.26 -10.29 12.69
CA CYS A 26 28.04 -9.32 13.47
C CYS A 26 28.09 -7.89 12.88
N SER A 27 27.10 -7.55 12.05
CA SER A 27 26.70 -6.16 11.78
C SER A 27 25.23 -6.04 12.14
N GLY A 28 24.87 -5.09 13.01
CA GLY A 28 23.49 -4.93 13.45
C GLY A 28 22.52 -4.77 12.29
N HIS A 29 21.35 -5.40 12.40
CA HIS A 29 20.32 -5.42 11.35
C HIS A 29 20.01 -3.99 10.85
N PRO A 30 20.05 -3.73 9.52
CA PRO A 30 19.77 -2.40 8.98
C PRO A 30 18.32 -1.92 9.21
N GLU A 31 17.42 -2.82 9.63
CA GLU A 31 16.05 -2.53 10.05
C GLU A 31 15.96 -2.00 11.50
N GLN A 32 16.96 -2.27 12.35
CA GLN A 32 16.93 -1.89 13.78
C GLN A 32 16.70 -0.39 14.01
N PRO A 33 17.35 0.56 13.29
CA PRO A 33 17.19 1.99 13.58
C PRO A 33 15.77 2.50 13.35
N ILE A 34 15.10 2.06 12.28
CA ILE A 34 13.73 2.49 11.97
C ILE A 34 12.70 1.82 12.90
N LEU A 35 12.90 0.57 13.28
CA LEU A 35 12.05 -0.10 14.28
C LEU A 35 12.21 0.57 15.67
N ASN A 36 13.44 0.91 16.06
CA ASN A 36 13.71 1.71 17.26
C ASN A 36 13.00 3.07 17.21
N GLN A 37 13.08 3.78 16.07
CA GLN A 37 12.41 5.08 15.89
C GLN A 37 10.89 4.94 15.99
N PHE A 38 10.30 3.95 15.34
CA PHE A 38 8.86 3.67 15.36
C PHE A 38 8.34 3.38 16.78
N PHE A 39 8.94 2.42 17.50
CA PHE A 39 8.50 2.09 18.87
C PHE A 39 8.79 3.21 19.87
N THR A 40 9.87 3.98 19.69
CA THR A 40 10.15 5.16 20.53
C THR A 40 9.11 6.25 20.31
N ALA A 41 8.80 6.60 19.05
CA ALA A 41 7.79 7.59 18.72
C ALA A 41 6.38 7.16 19.16
N SER A 42 6.02 5.88 18.99
CA SER A 42 4.80 5.27 19.53
C SER A 42 4.69 5.43 21.05
N ARG A 43 5.73 5.04 21.80
CA ARG A 43 5.79 5.18 23.26
C ARG A 43 5.60 6.63 23.72
N LEU A 44 6.20 7.58 23.01
CA LEU A 44 6.11 9.01 23.28
C LEU A 44 4.83 9.67 22.73
N ARG A 45 4.02 8.96 21.93
CA ARG A 45 2.88 9.51 21.16
C ARG A 45 3.28 10.65 20.22
N ASP A 46 4.51 10.61 19.70
CA ASP A 46 5.01 11.58 18.74
C ASP A 46 4.42 11.32 17.35
N ASN A 47 3.21 11.83 17.15
CA ASN A 47 2.49 11.74 15.89
C ASN A 47 3.24 12.46 14.75
N THR A 48 4.07 13.48 15.05
CA THR A 48 4.86 14.17 14.02
C THR A 48 5.94 13.25 13.46
N SER A 49 6.67 12.53 14.32
CA SER A 49 7.62 11.51 13.86
C SER A 49 6.92 10.33 13.19
N LEU A 50 5.82 9.82 13.77
CA LEU A 50 5.08 8.67 13.22
C LEU A 50 4.53 8.96 11.82
N ASN A 51 3.86 10.11 11.62
CA ASN A 51 3.30 10.51 10.33
C ASN A 51 4.34 10.64 9.20
N ASN A 52 5.63 10.62 9.53
CA ASN A 52 6.71 10.60 8.56
C ASN A 52 7.25 9.19 8.24
N ILE A 53 7.09 8.20 9.12
CA ILE A 53 7.76 6.89 8.98
C ILE A 53 6.83 5.67 8.96
N THR A 54 5.53 5.84 9.23
CA THR A 54 4.59 4.71 9.32
C THR A 54 3.22 5.01 8.72
N MET A 55 2.62 3.99 8.09
CA MET A 55 1.22 3.97 7.64
C MET A 55 0.27 3.45 8.73
N VAL A 56 0.81 2.90 9.82
CA VAL A 56 0.06 2.25 10.91
C VAL A 56 0.43 2.82 12.27
N SER A 57 -0.52 2.81 13.21
CA SER A 57 -0.27 3.14 14.61
C SER A 57 0.10 1.89 15.42
N PHE A 58 0.86 2.11 16.49
CA PHE A 58 0.96 1.19 17.62
C PHE A 58 0.65 2.01 18.87
N GLU A 59 -0.47 1.73 19.53
CA GLU A 59 -1.04 2.60 20.57
C GLU A 59 -0.78 2.03 21.99
N PRO A 60 0.01 2.71 22.85
CA PRO A 60 0.37 2.20 24.17
C PRO A 60 -0.80 1.85 25.10
N ARG A 61 -1.97 2.50 24.97
CA ARG A 61 -3.16 2.23 25.81
C ARG A 61 -3.88 0.93 25.47
N THR A 62 -3.70 0.38 24.27
CA THR A 62 -4.44 -0.81 23.81
C THR A 62 -3.51 -1.97 23.48
N GLN A 63 -2.35 -1.71 22.89
CA GLN A 63 -1.38 -2.71 22.46
C GLN A 63 -0.20 -2.87 23.45
N GLY A 64 -0.11 -1.99 24.45
CA GLY A 64 1.01 -1.93 25.39
C GLY A 64 2.22 -1.18 24.81
N THR A 65 3.30 -1.09 25.59
CA THR A 65 4.54 -0.40 25.21
C THR A 65 5.64 -1.43 24.97
N VAL A 66 6.20 -1.48 23.75
CA VAL A 66 7.45 -2.22 23.49
C VAL A 66 8.58 -1.52 24.25
N THR A 67 9.23 -2.24 25.16
CA THR A 67 10.37 -1.73 25.95
C THR A 67 11.71 -2.10 25.31
N THR A 68 11.82 -3.32 24.79
CA THR A 68 12.98 -3.88 24.09
C THR A 68 12.49 -4.87 23.03
N PHE A 69 13.26 -5.07 21.96
CA PHE A 69 12.99 -6.13 20.99
C PHE A 69 14.27 -6.61 20.31
N ASP A 70 14.25 -7.87 19.89
CA ASP A 70 15.27 -8.51 19.05
C ASP A 70 14.65 -8.84 17.69
N ILE A 71 15.42 -8.64 16.60
CA ILE A 71 15.03 -9.10 15.27
C ILE A 71 15.34 -10.59 15.15
N VAL A 72 14.33 -11.39 14.83
CA VAL A 72 14.41 -12.86 14.74
C VAL A 72 14.63 -13.30 13.29
N THR A 73 13.89 -12.72 12.34
CA THR A 73 14.03 -13.01 10.91
C THR A 73 13.70 -11.78 10.06
N VAL A 74 14.28 -11.72 8.86
CA VAL A 74 13.95 -10.75 7.81
C VAL A 74 13.70 -11.55 6.52
N THR A 75 12.57 -11.34 5.86
CA THR A 75 12.29 -12.03 4.58
C THR A 75 13.08 -11.42 3.42
N PRO A 76 13.38 -12.17 2.35
CA PRO A 76 13.90 -11.61 1.10
C PRO A 76 13.00 -10.50 0.54
N GLU A 77 13.62 -9.44 -0.02
CA GLU A 77 12.90 -8.31 -0.62
C GLU A 77 11.99 -8.76 -1.78
N GLN A 78 10.70 -8.52 -1.66
CA GLN A 78 9.70 -8.71 -2.72
C GLN A 78 9.52 -7.41 -3.50
N ARG A 79 9.31 -7.49 -4.82
CA ARG A 79 9.18 -6.33 -5.70
C ARG A 79 7.86 -6.38 -6.46
N LYS A 80 7.10 -5.29 -6.39
CA LYS A 80 5.83 -5.08 -7.11
C LYS A 80 5.96 -3.85 -8.01
N THR A 81 5.62 -3.96 -9.29
CA THR A 81 5.61 -2.82 -10.22
C THR A 81 4.59 -1.75 -9.79
N LEU A 82 4.99 -0.48 -9.84
CA LEU A 82 4.19 0.70 -9.54
C LEU A 82 3.98 1.55 -10.81
N PRO A 83 2.82 1.44 -11.49
CA PRO A 83 2.52 2.20 -12.70
C PRO A 83 1.93 3.59 -12.37
N LEU A 84 2.57 4.35 -11.48
CA LEU A 84 2.01 5.60 -10.93
C LEU A 84 1.74 6.64 -12.00
N LYS A 85 2.62 6.76 -13.00
CA LYS A 85 2.47 7.68 -14.13
C LYS A 85 1.24 7.33 -14.97
N ALA A 86 1.05 6.04 -15.27
CA ALA A 86 -0.12 5.55 -16.00
C ALA A 86 -1.42 5.74 -15.18
N LEU A 87 -1.39 5.51 -13.87
CA LEU A 87 -2.53 5.76 -12.98
C LEU A 87 -2.89 7.26 -12.88
N ALA A 88 -1.90 8.13 -12.84
CA ALA A 88 -2.09 9.58 -12.85
C ALA A 88 -2.68 10.07 -14.18
N GLN A 89 -2.16 9.56 -15.31
CA GLN A 89 -2.73 9.81 -16.64
C GLN A 89 -4.18 9.32 -16.74
N ALA A 90 -4.50 8.12 -16.25
CA ALA A 90 -5.86 7.58 -16.25
C ALA A 90 -6.83 8.42 -15.40
N HIS A 91 -6.40 8.91 -14.24
CA HIS A 91 -7.18 9.82 -13.40
C HIS A 91 -7.41 11.19 -14.07
N ASN A 92 -6.37 11.77 -14.69
CA ASN A 92 -6.49 13.03 -15.42
C ASN A 92 -7.39 12.90 -16.66
N ALA A 93 -7.29 11.81 -17.41
CA ALA A 93 -8.18 11.51 -18.53
C ALA A 93 -9.64 11.35 -18.07
N ALA A 94 -9.90 10.62 -16.97
CA ALA A 94 -11.24 10.50 -16.41
C ALA A 94 -11.83 11.86 -15.97
N LYS A 95 -11.01 12.75 -15.40
CA LYS A 95 -11.43 14.13 -15.08
C LYS A 95 -11.72 14.98 -16.34
N ALA A 96 -10.97 14.78 -17.42
CA ALA A 96 -11.22 15.46 -18.69
C ALA A 96 -12.53 14.97 -19.33
N ASP A 97 -12.80 13.65 -19.29
CA ASP A 97 -14.06 13.05 -19.71
C ASP A 97 -15.25 13.62 -18.92
N ASP A 98 -15.13 13.76 -17.60
CA ASP A 98 -16.15 14.31 -16.70
C ASP A 98 -16.44 15.80 -16.98
N ALA A 99 -15.41 16.61 -17.22
CA ALA A 99 -15.57 18.00 -17.63
C ALA A 99 -16.23 18.13 -19.02
N ALA A 100 -15.85 17.28 -19.97
CA ALA A 100 -16.45 17.26 -21.31
C ALA A 100 -17.91 16.76 -21.30
N PHE A 101 -18.20 15.75 -20.49
CA PHE A 101 -19.55 15.25 -20.25
C PHE A 101 -20.44 16.31 -19.60
N THR A 102 -19.93 17.01 -18.58
CA THR A 102 -20.66 18.08 -17.88
C THR A 102 -21.07 19.19 -18.85
N LYS A 103 -20.15 19.69 -19.68
CA LYS A 103 -20.45 20.69 -20.72
C LYS A 103 -21.51 20.22 -21.72
N ARG A 104 -21.45 18.95 -22.15
CA ARG A 104 -22.46 18.36 -23.06
C ARG A 104 -23.83 18.27 -22.40
N LYS A 105 -23.88 17.87 -21.12
CA LYS A 105 -25.11 17.81 -20.33
C LYS A 105 -25.72 19.21 -20.16
N GLU A 106 -24.89 20.21 -19.84
CA GLU A 106 -25.32 21.61 -19.69
C GLU A 106 -25.89 22.18 -21.01
N ALA A 107 -25.19 21.98 -22.13
CA ALA A 107 -25.67 22.39 -23.45
C ALA A 107 -27.04 21.77 -23.77
N TYR A 108 -27.15 20.44 -23.66
CA TYR A 108 -28.40 19.72 -23.89
C TYR A 108 -29.52 20.18 -22.93
N GLN A 109 -29.20 20.41 -21.65
CA GLN A 109 -30.16 20.89 -20.66
C GLN A 109 -30.67 22.29 -20.98
N ASN A 110 -29.80 23.20 -21.44
CA ASN A 110 -30.18 24.56 -21.81
C ASN A 110 -31.04 24.59 -23.08
N GLU A 111 -30.67 23.80 -24.09
CA GLU A 111 -31.43 23.65 -25.34
C GLU A 111 -32.83 23.03 -25.15
N ASN A 112 -32.99 22.16 -24.14
CA ASN A 112 -34.21 21.37 -23.92
C ASN A 112 -34.92 21.68 -22.59
N LEU A 113 -34.64 22.83 -21.97
CA LEU A 113 -35.01 23.13 -20.57
C LEU A 113 -36.50 22.90 -20.26
N GLU A 114 -37.40 23.46 -21.08
CA GLU A 114 -38.85 23.31 -20.89
C GLU A 114 -39.32 21.87 -21.09
N ALA A 115 -38.75 21.16 -22.07
CA ALA A 115 -39.10 19.77 -22.34
C ALA A 115 -38.63 18.87 -21.18
N ILE A 116 -37.43 19.09 -20.65
CA ILE A 116 -36.92 18.41 -19.46
C ILE A 116 -37.80 18.70 -18.24
N GLN A 117 -38.26 19.94 -18.04
CA GLN A 117 -39.21 20.26 -16.96
C GLN A 117 -40.54 19.52 -17.11
N ARG A 118 -41.11 19.43 -18.32
CA ARG A 118 -42.32 18.62 -18.60
C ARG A 118 -42.08 17.14 -18.33
N VAL A 119 -40.94 16.59 -18.75
CA VAL A 119 -40.54 15.20 -18.49
C VAL A 119 -40.45 14.92 -17.00
N LEU A 120 -39.74 15.75 -16.23
CA LEU A 120 -39.58 15.60 -14.78
C LEU A 120 -40.90 15.75 -14.02
N LYS A 121 -41.81 16.62 -14.50
CA LYS A 121 -43.17 16.73 -13.95
C LYS A 121 -43.99 15.47 -14.23
N ALA A 122 -43.99 14.99 -15.47
CA ALA A 122 -44.72 13.80 -15.88
C ALA A 122 -44.25 12.53 -15.16
N ASP A 123 -42.94 12.38 -14.94
CA ASP A 123 -42.36 11.27 -14.17
C ASP A 123 -42.84 11.29 -12.70
N ARG A 124 -42.81 12.46 -12.05
CA ARG A 124 -43.32 12.66 -10.69
C ARG A 124 -44.83 12.35 -10.58
N GLU A 125 -45.61 12.79 -11.57
CA GLU A 125 -47.07 12.62 -11.62
C GLU A 125 -47.50 11.25 -12.18
N LYS A 126 -46.54 10.43 -12.65
CA LYS A 126 -46.76 9.14 -13.36
C LYS A 126 -47.64 9.29 -14.61
N THR A 127 -47.57 10.44 -15.27
CA THR A 127 -48.33 10.79 -16.48
C THR A 127 -47.60 10.32 -17.75
N ARG A 128 -48.34 9.83 -18.74
CA ARG A 128 -47.75 9.41 -20.04
C ARG A 128 -47.33 10.61 -20.89
N LEU A 129 -46.06 10.64 -21.27
CA LEU A 129 -45.50 11.58 -22.26
C LEU A 129 -45.89 11.20 -23.70
N LYS A 130 -45.79 12.15 -24.63
CA LYS A 130 -46.12 11.98 -26.06
C LYS A 130 -45.18 12.80 -26.94
N GLY A 131 -44.98 12.35 -28.18
CA GLY A 131 -44.18 13.07 -29.18
C GLY A 131 -42.74 13.32 -28.73
N LYS A 132 -42.20 14.51 -29.08
CA LYS A 132 -40.81 14.90 -28.81
C LYS A 132 -40.40 14.80 -27.33
N ASP A 133 -41.32 14.97 -26.39
CA ASP A 133 -41.00 14.86 -24.96
C ASP A 133 -40.58 13.41 -24.57
N VAL A 134 -40.95 12.39 -25.34
CA VAL A 134 -40.49 10.99 -25.15
C VAL A 134 -39.03 10.82 -25.60
N GLU A 135 -38.65 11.46 -26.71
CA GLU A 135 -37.26 11.47 -27.21
C GLU A 135 -36.34 12.24 -26.25
N VAL A 136 -36.83 13.36 -25.71
CA VAL A 136 -36.14 14.14 -24.68
C VAL A 136 -36.01 13.34 -23.39
N GLN A 137 -37.05 12.60 -22.97
CA GLN A 137 -36.97 11.69 -21.82
C GLN A 137 -35.89 10.61 -22.01
N ALA A 138 -35.91 9.90 -23.14
CA ALA A 138 -34.94 8.83 -23.40
C ALA A 138 -33.49 9.35 -23.40
N THR A 139 -33.26 10.49 -24.05
CA THR A 139 -31.94 11.12 -24.12
C THR A 139 -31.49 11.68 -22.77
N TRP A 140 -32.38 12.33 -22.02
CA TRP A 140 -32.08 12.85 -20.68
C TRP A 140 -31.79 11.72 -19.68
N SER A 141 -32.59 10.65 -19.67
CA SER A 141 -32.36 9.46 -18.83
C SER A 141 -31.00 8.82 -19.16
N LYS A 142 -30.64 8.72 -20.44
CA LYS A 142 -29.31 8.25 -20.84
C LYS A 142 -28.19 9.16 -20.34
N ILE A 143 -28.32 10.48 -20.49
CA ILE A 143 -27.35 11.45 -19.95
C ILE A 143 -27.20 11.29 -18.43
N VAL A 144 -28.30 11.16 -17.69
CA VAL A 144 -28.26 10.94 -16.23
C VAL A 144 -27.53 9.63 -15.88
N GLN A 145 -27.81 8.54 -16.60
CA GLN A 145 -27.13 7.24 -16.42
C GLN A 145 -25.63 7.30 -16.76
N ASP A 146 -25.28 7.90 -17.89
CA ASP A 146 -23.89 8.07 -18.34
C ASP A 146 -23.10 8.91 -17.32
N GLY A 147 -23.73 9.93 -16.71
CA GLY A 147 -23.12 10.73 -15.65
C GLY A 147 -22.75 9.94 -14.39
N VAL A 148 -23.56 8.94 -14.01
CA VAL A 148 -23.22 8.01 -12.91
C VAL A 148 -22.00 7.16 -13.27
N ALA A 149 -21.91 6.69 -14.53
CA ALA A 149 -20.77 5.90 -14.99
C ALA A 149 -19.47 6.72 -15.06
N VAL A 150 -19.55 7.97 -15.55
CA VAL A 150 -18.41 8.90 -15.63
C VAL A 150 -17.90 9.28 -14.23
N SER A 151 -18.80 9.66 -13.32
CA SER A 151 -18.44 9.96 -11.92
C SER A 151 -17.81 8.75 -11.20
N ARG A 152 -18.31 7.54 -11.48
CA ARG A 152 -17.71 6.28 -11.00
C ARG A 152 -16.30 6.07 -11.56
N LYS A 153 -16.07 6.31 -12.86
CA LYS A 153 -14.76 6.21 -13.52
C LYS A 153 -13.72 7.15 -12.88
N VAL A 154 -14.08 8.41 -12.63
CA VAL A 154 -13.21 9.37 -11.91
C VAL A 154 -12.87 8.85 -10.52
N SER A 155 -13.90 8.40 -9.78
CA SER A 155 -13.75 7.89 -8.41
C SER A 155 -12.87 6.65 -8.34
N GLU A 156 -13.00 5.72 -9.29
CA GLU A 156 -12.17 4.51 -9.40
C GLU A 156 -10.73 4.84 -9.75
N ALA A 157 -10.48 5.70 -10.74
CA ALA A 157 -9.13 6.11 -11.11
C ALA A 157 -8.43 6.84 -9.95
N ARG A 158 -9.13 7.73 -9.24
CA ARG A 158 -8.63 8.39 -8.02
C ARG A 158 -8.29 7.37 -6.92
N ARG A 159 -9.16 6.39 -6.65
CA ARG A 159 -8.89 5.35 -5.62
C ARG A 159 -7.68 4.49 -5.97
N LYS A 160 -7.54 4.06 -7.23
CA LYS A 160 -6.38 3.28 -7.70
C LYS A 160 -5.08 4.06 -7.54
N LEU A 161 -5.06 5.33 -7.95
CA LEU A 161 -3.90 6.20 -7.78
C LEU A 161 -3.55 6.38 -6.29
N ALA A 162 -4.51 6.75 -5.45
CA ALA A 162 -4.28 7.00 -4.02
C ALA A 162 -3.81 5.77 -3.24
N GLY A 163 -4.31 4.58 -3.60
CA GLY A 163 -3.91 3.31 -2.98
C GLY A 163 -2.43 2.99 -3.18
N GLU A 164 -1.91 3.19 -4.39
CA GLU A 164 -0.49 2.97 -4.69
C GLU A 164 0.38 4.17 -4.30
N SER A 165 -0.12 5.41 -4.37
CA SER A 165 0.69 6.61 -4.16
C SER A 165 0.97 6.92 -2.69
N SER A 166 0.12 6.49 -1.75
CA SER A 166 0.25 6.85 -0.33
C SER A 166 1.53 6.31 0.33
N VAL A 167 1.80 5.01 0.17
CA VAL A 167 3.03 4.34 0.64
C VAL A 167 4.28 4.94 -0.04
N VAL A 168 4.15 5.29 -1.32
CA VAL A 168 5.24 5.87 -2.13
C VAL A 168 5.58 7.28 -1.68
N ASP A 169 4.57 8.13 -1.49
CA ASP A 169 4.74 9.49 -1.01
C ASP A 169 5.41 9.50 0.36
N LEU A 170 4.95 8.65 1.29
CA LEU A 170 5.57 8.56 2.62
C LEU A 170 7.03 8.06 2.56
N SER A 171 7.34 7.13 1.65
CA SER A 171 8.70 6.59 1.44
C SER A 171 9.65 7.61 0.78
N ILE A 172 9.18 8.43 -0.16
CA ILE A 172 10.00 9.38 -0.95
C ILE A 172 10.04 10.76 -0.28
N ASN A 173 8.88 11.27 0.15
CA ASN A 173 8.66 12.65 0.60
C ASN A 173 8.48 12.82 2.10
N GLY A 174 8.25 11.74 2.87
CA GLY A 174 8.07 11.84 4.30
C GLY A 174 9.23 12.62 4.96
N GLY A 175 8.94 13.63 5.77
CA GLY A 175 9.95 14.47 6.42
C GLY A 175 10.93 15.19 5.47
N SER A 176 10.61 15.27 4.16
CA SER A 176 11.41 16.01 3.19
C SER A 176 11.02 17.49 3.18
N ASN A 177 12.01 18.37 3.19
CA ASN A 177 11.81 19.81 2.99
C ASN A 177 11.64 20.19 1.50
N SER A 178 11.80 19.23 0.59
CA SER A 178 11.66 19.42 -0.87
C SER A 178 10.91 18.23 -1.47
N PRO A 179 9.56 18.24 -1.47
CA PRO A 179 8.76 17.14 -2.00
C PRO A 179 8.92 16.95 -3.53
N VAL A 180 9.01 15.69 -3.95
CA VAL A 180 9.03 15.26 -5.35
C VAL A 180 7.62 14.89 -5.79
N ASP A 181 7.23 15.35 -6.99
CA ASP A 181 5.99 14.91 -7.63
C ASP A 181 6.13 13.46 -8.15
N ILE A 182 5.77 12.51 -7.30
CA ILE A 182 5.84 11.06 -7.57
C ILE A 182 4.95 10.63 -8.76
N THR A 183 3.98 11.44 -9.18
CA THR A 183 3.05 11.08 -10.26
C THR A 183 3.67 11.12 -11.66
N LYS A 184 4.90 11.64 -11.78
CA LYS A 184 5.67 11.71 -13.02
C LYS A 184 6.49 10.44 -13.32
N TYR A 185 6.63 9.55 -12.34
CA TYR A 185 7.51 8.40 -12.38
C TYR A 185 6.71 7.10 -12.43
N ASP A 186 7.31 6.05 -12.98
CA ASP A 186 6.94 4.66 -12.69
C ASP A 186 8.00 4.07 -11.76
N GLY A 187 7.76 2.91 -11.16
CA GLY A 187 8.73 2.36 -10.21
C GLY A 187 8.42 0.95 -9.72
N GLU A 188 9.02 0.63 -8.59
CA GLU A 188 8.80 -0.61 -7.85
C GLU A 188 8.54 -0.30 -6.38
N LEU A 189 7.54 -0.96 -5.80
CA LEU A 189 7.38 -1.08 -4.36
C LEU A 189 8.17 -2.29 -3.91
N VAL A 190 9.16 -2.05 -3.05
CA VAL A 190 9.96 -3.09 -2.43
C VAL A 190 9.40 -3.33 -1.03
N SER A 191 9.13 -4.59 -0.68
CA SER A 191 8.50 -4.99 0.59
C SER A 191 9.27 -6.13 1.24
N LYS A 192 9.32 -6.16 2.57
CA LYS A 192 9.81 -7.30 3.36
C LYS A 192 9.11 -7.35 4.71
N ASP A 193 8.93 -8.54 5.26
CA ASP A 193 8.45 -8.76 6.62
C ASP A 193 9.66 -8.95 7.56
N VAL A 194 9.63 -8.29 8.70
CA VAL A 194 10.61 -8.41 9.80
C VAL A 194 9.92 -9.00 11.01
N THR A 195 10.34 -10.19 11.44
CA THR A 195 9.82 -10.80 12.67
C THR A 195 10.66 -10.31 13.84
N ILE A 196 10.03 -9.76 14.87
CA ILE A 196 10.67 -9.35 16.12
C ILE A 196 10.09 -10.13 17.30
N SER A 197 10.94 -10.42 18.28
CA SER A 197 10.56 -10.84 19.63
C SER A 197 10.65 -9.61 20.52
N ALA A 198 9.52 -9.16 21.06
CA ALA A 198 9.41 -7.90 21.78
C ALA A 198 8.92 -8.10 23.21
N THR A 199 9.58 -7.42 24.14
CA THR A 199 9.13 -7.29 25.53
C THR A 199 8.10 -6.16 25.57
N VAL A 200 6.86 -6.46 25.96
CA VAL A 200 5.74 -5.52 25.93
C VAL A 200 5.17 -5.32 27.33
N ARG A 201 5.21 -4.08 27.83
CA ARG A 201 4.49 -3.70 29.04
C ARG A 201 3.05 -3.36 28.69
N LEU A 202 2.12 -4.20 29.13
CA LEU A 202 0.68 -4.08 28.88
C LEU A 202 0.06 -2.92 29.68
N PRO A 203 -1.14 -2.44 29.30
CA PRO A 203 -1.88 -1.41 30.04
C PRO A 203 -2.21 -1.82 31.50
N SER A 204 -2.29 -3.13 31.79
CA SER A 204 -2.42 -3.69 33.15
C SER A 204 -1.18 -3.48 34.03
N GLY A 205 -0.04 -3.08 33.44
CA GLY A 205 1.25 -2.97 34.10
C GLY A 205 2.12 -4.23 34.01
N GLU A 206 1.53 -5.37 33.64
CA GLU A 206 2.22 -6.64 33.39
C GLU A 206 3.16 -6.56 32.17
N THR A 207 4.22 -7.37 32.18
CA THR A 207 5.15 -7.50 31.04
C THR A 207 4.95 -8.86 30.38
N ALA A 208 4.72 -8.88 29.08
CA ALA A 208 4.58 -10.10 28.27
C ALA A 208 5.57 -10.11 27.11
N GLN A 209 6.08 -11.29 26.76
CA GLN A 209 6.82 -11.48 25.51
C GLN A 209 5.82 -11.63 24.36
N LYS A 210 6.00 -10.86 23.28
CA LYS A 210 5.17 -10.93 22.07
C LYS A 210 6.01 -11.03 20.82
N THR A 211 5.56 -11.85 19.88
CA THR A 211 6.16 -11.92 18.54
C THR A 211 5.34 -11.04 17.59
N PHE A 212 5.97 -10.03 17.00
CA PHE A 212 5.35 -9.23 15.96
C PHE A 212 6.01 -9.50 14.62
N VAL A 213 5.22 -9.46 13.55
CA VAL A 213 5.73 -9.36 12.19
C VAL A 213 5.42 -7.95 11.68
N VAL A 214 6.46 -7.22 11.32
CA VAL A 214 6.42 -5.84 10.87
C VAL A 214 6.67 -5.82 9.36
N THR A 215 5.67 -5.41 8.58
CA THR A 215 5.81 -5.25 7.14
C THR A 215 6.45 -3.89 6.86
N MET A 216 7.64 -3.93 6.28
CA MET A 216 8.38 -2.74 5.85
C MET A 216 8.26 -2.58 4.34
N GLN A 217 8.12 -1.33 3.89
CA GLN A 217 8.03 -0.99 2.46
C GLN A 217 8.92 0.20 2.10
N ARG A 218 9.41 0.26 0.86
CA ARG A 218 10.05 1.43 0.24
C ARG A 218 9.69 1.53 -1.24
N ALA A 219 9.64 2.74 -1.78
CA ALA A 219 9.51 2.95 -3.21
C ALA A 219 10.89 3.12 -3.87
N VAL A 220 11.04 2.62 -5.09
CA VAL A 220 12.16 2.89 -5.99
C VAL A 220 11.57 3.43 -7.29
N LEU A 221 11.71 4.73 -7.54
CA LEU A 221 11.14 5.40 -8.70
C LEU A 221 12.17 5.50 -9.83
N LYS A 222 11.74 5.17 -11.04
CA LYS A 222 12.52 5.15 -12.27
C LYS A 222 12.25 6.41 -13.08
N GLY A 223 13.32 7.13 -13.42
CA GLY A 223 13.36 8.33 -14.25
C GLY A 223 14.80 8.58 -14.70
N ASP A 224 15.12 9.81 -15.10
CA ASP A 224 16.48 10.20 -15.55
C ASP A 224 17.57 9.91 -14.49
N ARG A 225 17.17 9.95 -13.22
CA ARG A 225 17.90 9.42 -12.07
C ARG A 225 16.94 8.59 -11.23
N GLU A 226 17.40 7.42 -10.76
CA GLU A 226 16.63 6.60 -9.83
C GLU A 226 16.49 7.31 -8.47
N LEU A 227 15.27 7.37 -7.95
CA LEU A 227 14.96 7.88 -6.62
C LEU A 227 14.56 6.71 -5.71
N THR A 228 15.49 6.27 -4.86
CA THR A 228 15.19 5.29 -3.81
C THR A 228 14.69 6.02 -2.56
N GLY A 229 13.45 5.74 -2.18
CA GLY A 229 12.86 6.20 -0.93
C GLY A 229 13.38 5.44 0.29
N ARG A 230 13.13 5.99 1.47
CA ARG A 230 13.43 5.29 2.72
C ARG A 230 12.47 4.12 2.96
N TRP A 231 12.91 3.17 3.77
CA TRP A 231 11.98 2.24 4.40
C TRP A 231 10.98 2.97 5.28
N ILE A 232 9.76 2.46 5.34
CA ILE A 232 8.66 2.88 6.21
C ILE A 232 7.97 1.64 6.79
N ILE A 233 7.29 1.80 7.91
CA ILE A 233 6.46 0.74 8.52
C ILE A 233 5.08 0.76 7.86
N ALA A 234 4.78 -0.24 7.03
CA ALA A 234 3.51 -0.36 6.32
C ALA A 234 2.48 -1.22 7.07
N GLY A 235 2.93 -2.07 8.01
CA GLY A 235 2.05 -2.92 8.80
C GLY A 235 2.76 -3.50 10.03
N ILE A 236 1.97 -3.83 11.06
CA ILE A 236 2.43 -4.61 12.21
C ILE A 236 1.31 -5.57 12.63
N LYS A 237 1.63 -6.86 12.77
CA LYS A 237 0.70 -7.91 13.23
C LYS A 237 1.32 -8.67 14.40
N ASP A 238 0.55 -8.90 15.46
CA ASP A 238 0.91 -9.79 16.55
C ASP A 238 0.68 -11.23 16.10
N ALA A 239 1.74 -12.03 16.04
CA ALA A 239 1.70 -13.40 15.54
C ALA A 239 0.96 -14.36 16.50
N GLY A 240 0.78 -13.99 17.77
CA GLY A 240 -0.02 -14.73 18.75
C GLY A 240 -1.49 -14.29 18.84
N SER A 241 -1.89 -13.22 18.16
CA SER A 241 -3.28 -12.78 18.15
C SER A 241 -4.09 -13.53 17.09
N PRO A 242 -5.24 -14.14 17.44
CA PRO A 242 -6.08 -14.82 16.46
C PRO A 242 -6.57 -13.84 15.40
N ALA A 243 -6.59 -14.28 14.14
CA ALA A 243 -7.01 -13.45 13.02
C ALA A 243 -8.51 -13.13 13.08
N GLY A 244 -8.85 -12.00 13.72
CA GLY A 244 -10.23 -11.52 13.79
C GLY A 244 -10.57 -10.76 15.06
N LYS A 245 -10.37 -9.43 15.01
CA LYS A 245 -11.29 -8.41 15.55
C LYS A 245 -10.81 -7.03 15.12
N THR A 246 -11.21 -6.64 13.91
CA THR A 246 -11.31 -5.23 13.55
C THR A 246 -12.35 -4.58 14.48
N SER A 247 -11.93 -3.58 15.24
CA SER A 247 -12.82 -2.64 15.93
C SER A 247 -12.83 -1.29 15.22
#